data_AF-A0A962ZJQ7-F1
#
_entry.id   AF-A0A962ZJQ7-F1
#
_cell.length_a   1.000
_cell.length_b   1.000
_cell.length_c   1.000
_cell.angle_alpha   90.00
_cell.angle_beta   90.00
_cell.angle_gamma   90.00
#
_symmetry.space_group_name_H-M   'P 1'
#
loop_
_entity.id
_entity.type
_entity.pdbx_description
1 polymer ?
#
loop_
_entity_poly.entity_id
_entity_poly.type
_entity_poly.pdbx_seq_one_letter_code
_entity_poly.pdbx_strand_id
1 'polypeptide(L)'
;MKMENAALRDELALERTRLANERTFLAYVRTALALFAGAAALLQFFHGAYATLLAWLLIAGGGLVLIVGVYRFWRVGKRLAARAPESVGHS
;
A
#
# COMPACT_ATOMS: atom_id res chain seq x y z
N MET A 1 -17.49 21.14 -27.40
CA MET A 1 -16.39 21.63 -26.55
C MET A 1 -16.64 21.51 -25.03
N LYS A 2 -17.87 21.73 -24.49
CA LYS A 2 -18.16 21.56 -23.04
C LYS A 2 -17.99 20.13 -22.49
N MET A 3 -18.23 19.10 -23.31
CA MET A 3 -18.17 17.69 -22.91
C MET A 3 -16.73 17.18 -22.67
N GLU A 4 -15.79 17.59 -23.52
CA GLU A 4 -14.37 17.19 -23.42
C GLU A 4 -13.72 17.73 -22.14
N ASN A 5 -14.07 18.96 -21.76
CA ASN A 5 -13.59 19.58 -20.52
C ASN A 5 -14.14 18.89 -19.27
N ALA A 6 -15.37 18.37 -19.31
CA ALA A 6 -15.97 17.60 -18.22
C ALA A 6 -15.28 16.23 -18.05
N ALA A 7 -15.02 15.54 -19.16
CA ALA A 7 -14.31 14.25 -19.16
C ALA A 7 -12.87 14.39 -18.63
N LEU A 8 -12.12 15.39 -19.08
CA LEU A 8 -10.76 15.67 -18.59
C LEU A 8 -10.75 16.02 -17.10
N ARG A 9 -11.75 16.77 -16.62
CA ARG A 9 -11.89 17.13 -15.20
C ARG A 9 -12.18 15.93 -14.31
N ASP A 10 -13.03 15.01 -14.77
CA ASP A 10 -13.32 13.77 -14.05
C ASP A 10 -12.09 12.86 -14.01
N GLU A 11 -11.33 12.77 -15.10
CA GLU A 11 -10.08 12.01 -15.14
C GLU A 11 -9.03 12.59 -14.18
N LEU A 12 -8.82 13.91 -14.22
CA LEU A 12 -7.95 14.62 -13.28
C LEU A 12 -8.42 14.48 -11.81
N ALA A 13 -9.73 14.42 -11.56
CA ALA A 13 -10.29 14.22 -10.22
C ALA A 13 -10.08 12.79 -9.71
N LEU A 14 -10.26 11.79 -10.57
CA LEU A 14 -9.98 10.39 -10.26
C LEU A 14 -8.48 10.17 -10.00
N GLU A 15 -7.61 10.79 -10.79
CA GLU A 15 -6.17 10.66 -10.65
C GLU A 15 -5.67 11.25 -9.33
N ARG A 16 -6.19 12.42 -8.92
CA ARG A 16 -5.91 13.02 -7.61
C ARG A 16 -6.34 12.14 -6.44
N THR A 17 -7.50 11.49 -6.57
CA THR A 17 -8.02 10.57 -5.54
C THR A 17 -7.15 9.32 -5.44
N ARG A 18 -6.66 8.81 -6.58
CA ARG A 18 -5.74 7.67 -6.65
C ARG A 18 -4.37 8.01 -6.06
N LEU A 19 -3.80 9.15 -6.40
CA LEU A 19 -2.49 9.61 -5.90
C LEU A 19 -2.50 9.82 -4.38
N ALA A 20 -3.61 10.33 -3.82
CA ALA A 20 -3.80 10.48 -2.39
C ALA A 20 -3.86 9.12 -1.67
N ASN A 21 -4.57 8.15 -2.25
CA ASN A 21 -4.71 6.81 -1.66
C ASN A 21 -3.39 6.02 -1.70
N GLU A 22 -2.57 6.24 -2.74
CA GLU A 22 -1.24 5.66 -2.88
C GLU A 22 -0.24 6.23 -1.85
N ARG A 23 -0.35 7.52 -1.54
CA ARG A 23 0.44 8.14 -0.47
C ARG A 23 0.14 7.54 0.90
N THR A 24 -1.14 7.30 1.22
CA THR A 24 -1.53 6.63 2.46
C THR A 24 -1.03 5.18 2.47
N PHE A 25 -1.07 4.49 1.33
CA PHE A 25 -0.53 3.14 1.21
C PHE A 25 0.98 3.08 1.48
N LEU A 26 1.78 3.95 0.87
CA LEU A 26 3.22 4.04 1.13
C LEU A 26 3.53 4.42 2.58
N ALA A 27 2.67 5.23 3.22
CA ALA A 27 2.78 5.51 4.65
C ALA A 27 2.60 4.24 5.49
N TYR A 28 1.60 3.40 5.18
CA TYR A 28 1.40 2.11 5.86
C TYR A 28 2.58 1.15 5.69
N VAL A 29 3.10 1.02 4.46
CA VAL A 29 4.28 0.17 4.17
C VAL A 29 5.50 0.64 4.97
N ARG A 30 5.74 1.95 5.02
CA ARG A 30 6.83 2.55 5.79
C ARG A 30 6.73 2.22 7.28
N THR A 31 5.54 2.35 7.87
CA THR A 31 5.34 1.96 9.28
C THR A 31 5.57 0.48 9.51
N ALA A 32 5.17 -0.40 8.59
CA ALA A 32 5.45 -1.83 8.69
C ALA A 32 6.96 -2.10 8.67
N LEU A 33 7.69 -1.53 7.71
CA LEU A 33 9.14 -1.67 7.60
C LEU A 33 9.87 -1.13 8.84
N ALA A 34 9.42 0.00 9.39
CA ALA A 34 9.98 0.55 10.62
C ALA A 34 9.79 -0.39 11.82
N LEU A 35 8.61 -1.02 11.96
CA LEU A 35 8.36 -2.01 13.00
C LEU A 35 9.25 -3.25 12.84
N PHE A 36 9.41 -3.76 11.62
CA PHE A 36 10.31 -4.89 11.35
C PHE A 36 11.78 -4.55 11.60
N ALA A 37 12.24 -3.36 11.20
CA ALA A 37 13.60 -2.90 11.48
C ALA A 37 13.84 -2.77 12.98
N GLY A 38 12.87 -2.25 13.73
CA GLY A 38 12.92 -2.19 15.20
C GLY A 38 12.99 -3.57 15.84
N ALA A 39 12.19 -4.53 15.37
CA ALA A 39 12.24 -5.91 15.87
C ALA A 39 13.59 -6.58 15.59
N ALA A 40 14.12 -6.41 14.37
CA ALA A 40 15.42 -6.95 13.98
C ALA A 40 16.55 -6.33 14.83
N ALA A 41 16.50 -5.03 15.10
CA ALA A 41 17.45 -4.35 15.98
C ALA A 41 17.35 -4.88 17.42
N LEU A 42 16.14 -5.08 17.95
CA LEU A 42 15.97 -5.67 19.28
C LEU A 42 16.56 -7.08 19.37
N LEU A 43 16.32 -7.93 18.38
CA LEU A 43 16.88 -9.29 18.34
C LEU A 43 18.40 -9.29 18.21
N GLN A 44 18.99 -8.33 17.49
CA GLN A 44 20.45 -8.27 17.31
C GLN A 44 21.17 -7.71 18.54
N PHE A 45 20.64 -6.66 19.18
CA PHE A 45 21.33 -5.95 20.24
C PHE A 45 21.02 -6.51 21.64
N PHE A 46 19.86 -7.12 21.86
CA PHE A 46 19.43 -7.57 23.18
C PHE A 46 19.15 -9.08 23.20
N HIS A 47 19.99 -9.81 23.94
CA HIS A 47 19.89 -11.28 24.08
C HIS A 47 19.10 -11.73 25.34
N GLY A 48 18.15 -10.92 25.81
CA GLY A 48 17.37 -11.21 27.02
C GLY A 48 15.94 -11.72 26.72
N ALA A 49 15.37 -12.54 27.60
CA ALA A 49 14.02 -13.10 27.45
C ALA A 49 12.94 -12.02 27.18
N TYR A 50 13.04 -10.87 27.85
CA TYR A 50 12.15 -9.73 27.63
C TYR A 50 12.30 -9.10 26.23
N ALA A 51 13.53 -8.98 25.73
CA ALA A 51 13.79 -8.45 24.40
C ALA A 51 13.27 -9.38 23.30
N THR A 52 13.44 -10.69 23.46
CA THR A 52 12.88 -11.69 22.54
C THR A 52 11.34 -11.62 22.50
N LEU A 53 10.71 -11.45 23.66
CA LEU A 53 9.25 -11.34 23.77
C LEU A 53 8.73 -10.05 23.11
N LEU A 54 9.42 -8.92 23.33
CA LEU A 54 9.09 -7.65 22.71
C LEU A 54 9.33 -7.67 21.18
N ALA A 55 10.40 -8.32 20.73
CA ALA A 55 10.66 -8.51 19.30
C ALA A 55 9.56 -9.34 18.63
N TRP A 56 9.10 -10.43 19.26
CA TRP A 56 7.97 -11.21 18.75
C TRP A 56 6.67 -10.39 18.68
N LEU A 57 6.41 -9.53 19.67
CA LEU A 57 5.29 -8.58 19.63
C LEU A 57 5.42 -7.58 18.47
N LEU A 58 6.62 -7.03 18.23
CA LEU A 58 6.86 -6.13 17.11
C LEU A 58 6.74 -6.84 15.76
N ILE A 59 7.19 -8.10 15.66
CA ILE A 59 7.03 -8.92 14.44
C ILE A 59 5.56 -9.22 14.19
N ALA A 60 4.81 -9.62 15.20
CA ALA A 60 3.37 -9.87 15.08
C ALA A 60 2.61 -8.59 14.68
N GLY A 61 2.94 -7.45 15.31
CA GLY A 61 2.38 -6.15 14.96
C GLY A 61 2.76 -5.70 13.54
N GLY A 62 4.04 -5.82 13.17
CA GLY A 62 4.54 -5.53 11.83
C GLY A 62 3.88 -6.41 10.77
N GLY A 63 3.69 -7.70 11.06
CA GLY A 63 2.97 -8.66 10.23
C GLY A 63 1.51 -8.25 10.02
N LEU A 64 0.80 -7.85 11.08
CA LEU A 64 -0.57 -7.35 10.99
C LEU A 64 -0.67 -6.10 10.10
N VAL A 65 0.23 -5.13 10.32
CA VAL A 65 0.28 -3.90 9.52
C VAL A 65 0.61 -4.20 8.05
N LEU A 66 1.51 -5.15 7.80
CA LEU A 66 1.89 -5.56 6.44
C LEU A 66 0.76 -6.31 5.74
N ILE A 67 0.05 -7.20 6.43
CA ILE A 67 -1.16 -7.87 5.91
C ILE A 67 -2.22 -6.83 5.54
N VAL A 68 -2.50 -5.86 6.42
CA VAL A 68 -3.47 -4.78 6.13
C VAL A 68 -3.01 -3.92 4.94
N GLY A 69 -1.73 -3.58 4.87
CA GLY A 69 -1.13 -2.85 3.77
C GLY A 69 -1.25 -3.59 2.44
N VAL A 70 -0.76 -4.83 2.38
CA VAL A 70 -0.77 -5.67 1.17
C VAL A 70 -2.20 -5.99 0.72
N TYR A 71 -3.11 -6.29 1.63
CA TYR A 71 -4.52 -6.52 1.31
C TYR A 71 -5.16 -5.29 0.66
N ARG A 72 -4.83 -4.09 1.14
CA ARG A 72 -5.29 -2.82 0.56
C ARG A 72 -4.64 -2.55 -0.81
N PHE A 73 -3.36 -2.87 -0.98
CA PHE A 73 -2.65 -2.77 -2.26
C PHE A 73 -3.27 -3.66 -3.33
N TRP A 74 -3.51 -4.93 -3.01
CA TRP A 74 -4.14 -5.89 -3.92
C TRP A 74 -5.56 -5.47 -4.31
N ARG A 75 -6.33 -4.91 -3.37
CA ARG A 75 -7.68 -4.39 -3.65
C ARG A 75 -7.67 -3.20 -4.62
N VAL A 76 -6.62 -2.37 -4.60
CA VAL A 76 -6.46 -1.22 -5.51
C VAL A 76 -5.85 -1.66 -6.85
N GLY A 77 -4.89 -2.60 -6.84
CA GLY A 77 -4.25 -3.14 -8.05
C GLY A 77 -5.21 -3.90 -8.97
N LYS A 78 -6.23 -4.57 -8.42
CA LYS A 78 -7.24 -5.29 -9.22
C LYS A 78 -8.11 -4.40 -10.12
N ARG A 79 -8.05 -3.06 -9.99
CA ARG A 79 -8.75 -2.16 -10.93
C ARG A 79 -7.95 -1.88 -12.22
N LEU A 80 -6.66 -2.19 -12.26
CA LEU A 80 -5.84 -1.98 -13.47
C LEU A 80 -5.80 -3.19 -14.40
N ALA A 81 -6.19 -4.38 -13.94
CA ALA A 81 -6.21 -5.59 -14.79
C ALA A 81 -7.49 -5.74 -15.64
N ALA A 82 -8.45 -4.82 -15.53
CA ALA A 82 -9.73 -4.89 -16.25
C ALA A 82 -9.85 -3.87 -17.42
N ARG A 83 -8.78 -3.12 -17.75
CA ARG A 83 -8.79 -2.15 -18.86
C ARG A 83 -7.49 -2.18 -19.68
N ALA A 84 -7.16 -3.34 -20.24
CA ALA A 84 -6.26 -3.44 -21.36
C ALA A 84 -6.66 -4.64 -22.22
N PRO A 85 -6.80 -4.53 -23.55
CA PRO A 85 -7.30 -3.43 -24.38
C PRO A 85 -8.43 -3.93 -25.32
N GLU A 86 -9.61 -3.32 -25.26
CA GLU A 86 -10.71 -3.62 -26.21
C GLU A 86 -10.73 -2.63 -27.39
N SER A 87 -9.56 -2.31 -27.96
CA SER A 87 -9.44 -1.30 -29.04
C SER A 87 -8.72 -1.79 -30.30
N VAL A 88 -8.83 -3.08 -30.65
CA VAL A 88 -8.48 -3.53 -32.01
C VAL A 88 -9.63 -4.36 -32.57
N GLY A 89 -10.62 -3.65 -33.08
CA GLY A 89 -11.78 -4.22 -33.74
C GLY A 89 -12.82 -3.15 -33.94
N HIS A 90 -12.66 -2.30 -34.94
CA HIS A 90 -13.70 -1.97 -35.90
C HIS A 90 -13.15 -1.03 -36.98
N SER A 91 -13.24 -1.54 -38.22
CA SER A 91 -13.19 -0.88 -39.53
C SER A 91 -11.83 -0.51 -40.10
#